data_AF-A0A496RIA6-F1
#
_entry.id   AF-A0A496RIA6-F1
#
_cell.length_a   1.000
_cell.length_b   1.000
_cell.length_c   1.000
_cell.angle_alpha   90.00
_cell.angle_beta   90.00
_cell.angle_gamma   90.00
#
_symmetry.space_group_name_H-M   'P 1'
#
loop_
_entity.id
_entity.type
_entity.pdbx_description
1 polymer ?
#
loop_
_entity_poly.entity_id
_entity_poly.type
_entity_poly.pdbx_seq_one_letter_code
_entity_poly.pdbx_strand_id
1 'polypeptide(L)'
;MAKIRELFHKVGNWHNKISVGAGVAKAELKEKLKNASSSQEIEKSITRLSELEQHTIEASKALRQLKDAIYNIIDPDSESPRK
;
A
#
# COMPACT_ATOMS: atom_id res chain seq x y z
N MET A 1 24.04 -5.40 -2.35
CA MET A 1 23.21 -4.44 -1.60
C MET A 1 22.16 -3.90 -2.56
N ALA A 2 20.87 -3.94 -2.21
CA ALA A 2 19.85 -3.30 -3.04
C ALA A 2 19.95 -1.78 -2.86
N LYS A 3 19.96 -1.02 -3.96
CA LYS A 3 20.08 0.44 -3.86
C LYS A 3 18.86 1.05 -3.15
N ILE A 4 19.01 2.20 -2.50
CA ILE A 4 17.91 2.88 -1.79
C ILE A 4 16.71 3.15 -2.71
N ARG A 5 16.97 3.45 -3.99
CA ARG A 5 15.94 3.54 -5.04
C ARG A 5 15.18 2.23 -5.23
N GLU A 6 15.88 1.11 -5.29
CA GLU A 6 15.26 -0.21 -5.44
C GLU A 6 14.43 -0.58 -4.22
N LEU A 7 14.85 -0.20 -3.02
CA LEU A 7 14.09 -0.41 -1.80
C LEU A 7 12.76 0.37 -1.83
N PHE A 8 12.79 1.67 -2.15
CA PHE A 8 11.57 2.45 -2.31
C PHE A 8 10.66 1.91 -3.42
N HIS A 9 11.24 1.47 -4.54
CA HIS A 9 10.47 0.84 -5.62
C HIS A 9 9.82 -0.47 -5.18
N LYS A 10 10.55 -1.34 -4.47
CA LYS A 10 10.03 -2.58 -3.91
C LYS A 10 8.84 -2.27 -3.00
N VAL A 11 9.00 -1.39 -2.02
CA VAL A 11 7.92 -1.04 -1.08
C VAL A 11 6.68 -0.51 -1.82
N GLY A 12 6.88 0.35 -2.83
CA GLY A 12 5.78 0.79 -3.70
C GLY A 12 5.03 -0.37 -4.37
N ASN A 13 5.75 -1.39 -4.85
CA ASN A 13 5.14 -2.58 -5.44
C ASN A 13 4.35 -3.42 -4.40
N TRP A 14 4.84 -3.54 -3.17
CA TRP A 14 4.10 -4.22 -2.09
C TRP A 14 2.80 -3.48 -1.78
N HIS A 15 2.85 -2.16 -1.63
CA HIS A 15 1.67 -1.34 -1.39
C HIS A 15 0.64 -1.49 -2.51
N ASN A 16 1.06 -1.41 -3.77
CA ASN A 16 0.15 -1.58 -4.90
C ASN A 16 -0.53 -2.95 -4.87
N LYS A 17 0.22 -4.03 -4.61
CA LYS A 17 -0.34 -5.39 -4.52
C LYS A 17 -1.36 -5.53 -3.38
N ILE A 18 -1.08 -4.93 -2.21
CA ILE A 18 -1.99 -4.96 -1.06
C ILE A 18 -3.27 -4.18 -1.38
N SER A 19 -3.15 -2.96 -1.89
CA SER A 19 -4.32 -2.14 -2.26
C SER A 19 -5.18 -2.79 -3.33
N VAL A 20 -4.57 -3.30 -4.41
CA VAL A 20 -5.31 -3.98 -5.49
C VAL A 20 -5.95 -5.26 -4.97
N GLY A 21 -5.22 -6.08 -4.21
CA GLY A 21 -5.75 -7.31 -3.64
C GLY A 21 -6.94 -7.07 -2.72
N ALA A 22 -6.84 -6.05 -1.85
CA ALA A 22 -7.93 -5.66 -0.96
C ALA A 22 -9.17 -5.15 -1.72
N GLY A 23 -8.97 -4.31 -2.73
CA GLY A 23 -10.03 -3.77 -3.57
C GLY A 23 -10.76 -4.85 -4.36
N VAL A 24 -10.01 -5.76 -5.00
CA VAL A 24 -10.58 -6.89 -5.76
C VAL A 24 -11.35 -7.83 -4.83
N ALA A 25 -10.76 -8.23 -3.69
CA ALA A 25 -11.45 -9.10 -2.74
C ALA A 25 -12.76 -8.48 -2.23
N LYS A 26 -12.77 -7.18 -1.95
CA LYS A 26 -13.96 -6.44 -1.53
C LYS A 26 -15.03 -6.40 -2.62
N ALA A 27 -14.65 -6.16 -3.88
CA ALA A 27 -15.57 -6.14 -5.01
C ALA A 27 -16.23 -7.50 -5.21
N GLU A 28 -15.44 -8.58 -5.24
CA GLU A 28 -15.89 -9.96 -5.37
C GLU A 28 -16.85 -10.36 -4.23
N LEU A 29 -16.51 -10.02 -2.99
CA LEU A 29 -17.38 -10.30 -1.84
C LEU A 29 -18.72 -9.57 -1.96
N LYS A 30 -18.69 -8.28 -2.32
CA LYS A 30 -19.93 -7.49 -2.49
C LYS A 30 -20.79 -8.02 -3.62
N GLU A 31 -20.19 -8.46 -4.73
CA GLU A 31 -20.93 -9.02 -5.86
C GLU A 31 -21.61 -10.33 -5.49
N LYS A 32 -20.86 -11.28 -4.89
CA LYS A 32 -21.40 -12.59 -4.50
C LYS A 32 -22.50 -12.51 -3.45
N LEU A 33 -22.50 -11.45 -2.64
CA LEU A 33 -23.45 -11.28 -1.54
C LEU A 33 -24.58 -10.30 -1.85
N LYS A 34 -24.61 -9.73 -3.07
CA LYS A 34 -25.59 -8.71 -3.47
C LYS A 34 -27.05 -9.13 -3.24
N ASN A 35 -27.34 -10.43 -3.30
CA ASN A 35 -28.68 -11.00 -3.13
C ASN A 35 -28.76 -11.99 -1.96
N ALA A 36 -27.75 -12.05 -1.10
CA ALA A 36 -27.70 -12.94 0.05
C ALA A 36 -27.83 -12.15 1.35
N SER A 37 -28.42 -12.76 2.38
CA SER A 37 -28.30 -12.26 3.74
C SER A 37 -26.82 -12.27 4.14
N SER A 38 -26.20 -11.09 4.21
CA SER A 38 -24.79 -10.97 4.58
C SER A 38 -24.59 -11.43 6.03
N SER A 39 -23.57 -12.27 6.28
CA SER A 39 -23.19 -12.59 7.65
C SER A 39 -22.39 -11.43 8.25
N GLN A 40 -22.54 -11.22 9.56
CA GLN A 40 -21.78 -10.19 10.30
C GLN A 40 -20.26 -10.34 10.12
N GLU A 41 -19.78 -11.57 9.92
CA GLU A 41 -18.36 -11.89 9.69
C GLU A 41 -17.87 -11.38 8.33
N ILE A 42 -18.72 -11.41 7.29
CA ILE A 42 -18.36 -10.91 5.98
C ILE A 42 -18.37 -9.39 5.95
N GLU A 43 -19.36 -8.74 6.58
CA GLU A 43 -19.36 -7.29 6.73
C GLU A 43 -18.09 -6.81 7.44
N LYS A 44 -17.71 -7.49 8.53
CA LYS A 44 -16.46 -7.24 9.24
C LYS A 44 -15.23 -7.41 8.34
N SER A 45 -15.24 -8.41 7.46
CA SER A 45 -14.14 -8.64 6.51
C SER A 45 -14.05 -7.53 5.47
N ILE A 46 -15.18 -7.06 4.92
CA ILE A 46 -15.24 -5.91 3.99
C ILE A 46 -14.72 -4.63 4.65
N THR A 47 -15.07 -4.39 5.92
CA THR A 47 -14.56 -3.26 6.70
C THR A 47 -13.04 -3.35 6.86
N ARG A 48 -12.51 -4.51 7.29
CA ARG A 48 -11.06 -4.73 7.43
C ARG A 48 -10.29 -4.56 6.11
N LEU A 49 -10.88 -4.98 4.98
CA LEU A 49 -10.27 -4.75 3.66
C LEU A 49 -10.21 -3.26 3.32
N SER A 50 -11.23 -2.48 3.70
CA SER A 50 -11.24 -1.02 3.51
C SER A 50 -10.24 -0.31 4.43
N GLU A 51 -10.12 -0.76 5.69
CA GLU A 51 -9.10 -0.29 6.62
C GLU A 51 -7.69 -0.57 6.10
N LEU A 52 -7.46 -1.77 5.54
CA LEU A 52 -6.18 -2.15 4.94
C LEU A 52 -5.81 -1.25 3.76
N GLU A 53 -6.76 -0.93 2.87
CA GLU A 53 -6.54 0.05 1.80
C GLU A 53 -6.15 1.41 2.36
N GLN A 54 -6.88 1.91 3.35
CA GLN A 54 -6.63 3.21 3.97
C GLN A 54 -5.25 3.28 4.62
N HIS A 55 -4.87 2.27 5.40
CA HIS A 55 -3.53 2.18 6.00
C HIS A 55 -2.43 2.11 4.94
N THR A 56 -2.66 1.42 3.83
CA THR A 56 -1.70 1.36 2.72
C THR A 56 -1.52 2.73 2.04
N ILE A 57 -2.61 3.50 1.91
CA ILE A 57 -2.57 4.88 1.40
C ILE A 57 -1.77 5.79 2.35
N GLU A 58 -2.04 5.71 3.66
CA GLU A 58 -1.33 6.48 4.67
C GLU A 58 0.15 6.15 4.72
N ALA A 59 0.50 4.86 4.72
CA ALA A 59 1.88 4.39 4.65
C ALA A 59 2.58 4.89 3.38
N SER A 60 1.88 4.90 2.23
CA SER A 60 2.42 5.43 0.97
C SER A 60 2.74 6.92 1.04
N LYS A 61 1.89 7.71 1.71
CA LYS A 61 2.15 9.15 1.93
C LYS A 61 3.37 9.37 2.82
N ALA A 62 3.45 8.67 3.95
CA ALA A 62 4.59 8.75 4.87
C ALA A 62 5.90 8.35 4.19
N LEU A 63 5.89 7.26 3.40
CA LEU A 63 7.07 6.82 2.66
C LEU A 63 7.47 7.77 1.54
N ARG A 64 6.54 8.44 0.88
CA ARG A 64 6.88 9.49 -0.09
C ARG A 64 7.60 10.64 0.60
N GLN A 65 7.10 11.11 1.74
CA GLN A 65 7.76 12.16 2.52
C GLN A 65 9.17 11.74 2.96
N LEU A 66 9.31 10.50 3.44
CA LEU A 66 10.61 9.94 3.81
C LEU A 66 11.54 9.83 2.61
N LYS A 67 11.05 9.36 1.46
CA LYS A 67 11.82 9.27 0.21
C LYS A 67 12.36 10.63 -0.19
N ASP A 68 11.51 11.65 -0.18
CA ASP A 68 11.89 13.01 -0.55
C ASP A 68 12.94 13.58 0.43
N ALA A 69 12.73 13.37 1.74
CA ALA A 69 13.70 13.77 2.77
C ALA A 69 15.06 13.08 2.58
N ILE A 70 15.07 11.77 2.33
CA ILE A 70 16.29 11.01 2.07
C ILE A 70 16.95 11.48 0.78
N TYR A 71 16.19 11.69 -0.30
CA TYR A 71 16.75 12.09 -1.60
C TYR A 71 17.31 13.52 -1.60
N ASN A 72 16.87 14.37 -0.67
CA ASN A 72 17.48 15.67 -0.44
C ASN A 72 18.85 15.58 0.24
N ILE A 73 19.10 14.52 1.02
CA ILE A 73 20.35 14.32 1.75
C ILE A 73 21.30 13.42 0.97
N ILE A 74 20.78 12.46 0.19
CA ILE A 74 21.54 11.41 -0.48
C ILE A 74 21.17 11.38 -1.97
N ASP A 75 22.18 11.24 -2.83
CA ASP A 75 21.95 10.95 -4.24
C ASP A 75 21.45 9.48 -4.38
N PRO A 76 20.26 9.25 -4.96
CA PRO A 76 19.67 7.91 -5.00
C PRO A 76 20.34 6.94 -5.98
N ASP A 77 21.22 7.42 -6.86
CA ASP A 77 21.95 6.60 -7.83
C ASP A 77 23.33 6.19 -7.31
N SER A 78 24.02 7.11 -6.61
CA SER A 78 25.36 6.89 -6.04
C SER A 78 25.37 6.57 -4.54
N GLU A 79 24.25 6.79 -3.82
CA GLU A 79 24.11 6.64 -2.36
C GLU A 79 25.06 7.52 -1.54
N SER A 80 25.70 8.50 -2.17
CA SER A 80 26.55 9.47 -1.50
C SER A 80 25.74 10.65 -0.98
N PRO A 81 26.15 11.29 0.12
CA PRO A 81 25.55 12.56 0.54
C PRO A 81 25.58 13.60 -0.59
N ARG A 82 24.49 14.35 -0.73
CA ARG A 82 24.46 15.55 -1.58
C ARG A 82 25.28 16.64 -0.89
N LYS A 83 26.12 17.32 -1.67
CA LYS A 83 26.90 18.48 -1.22
C LYS A 83 26.01 19.71 -1.08
#